data_AF-A0A504Z3Q6-F1
#
_entry.id   AF-A0A504Z3Q6-F1
#
_cell.length_a   1.000
_cell.length_b   1.000
_cell.length_c   1.000
_cell.angle_alpha   90.00
_cell.angle_beta   90.00
_cell.angle_gamma   90.00
#
_symmetry.space_group_name_H-M   'P 1'
#
loop_
_entity.id
_entity.type
_entity.pdbx_description
1 polymer ?
#
loop_
_entity_poly.entity_id
_entity_poly.type
_entity_poly.pdbx_seq_one_letter_code
_entity_poly.pdbx_strand_id
1 'polypeptide(L)'
;MNSFNTHADTEKVLRKYQQVNVEIVTFMQSMYPRLNRESLLPLAKNAFVPRSNQSNPVESKPPKVDMSEWYPPGHGDFYRRFVESGLAEKYLAAGKEWIFLANVDNLGATVDLNILNFLITSDPRPEFVMEVTDKTRADVKGGTLTKYLGHLRLLELAQVPKDHVDEFASVRTFRIFNTNNLWISLPDMYEAVKAKKLQMEIIVNPKTLDSGLNILQLEQAAGAAIKSFNVAYGLNVPRSRFLPVKTTSDLLLVMSNLYVLEAGHLRLSPLRSFPSVPLVKLGSHFRKVKEFLLRFASIPDMLELDHLTVTGDVYFGKNITLKGTVIIIANFGSLINMPSGSFLENKIVSGNLRILDH
;
A
#
# COMPACT_ATOMS: atom_id res chain seq x y z
N MET A 1 8.91 8.27 4.87
CA MET A 1 9.14 8.88 3.54
C MET A 1 7.85 9.53 3.07
N ASN A 2 7.86 10.84 2.80
CA ASN A 2 6.69 11.59 2.34
C ASN A 2 6.83 11.94 0.85
N SER A 3 5.73 12.39 0.22
CA SER A 3 5.74 13.05 -1.09
C SER A 3 5.39 14.53 -0.93
N PHE A 4 5.56 15.33 -1.98
CA PHE A 4 5.07 16.71 -1.98
C PHE A 4 3.54 16.80 -1.79
N ASN A 5 2.79 15.74 -2.11
CA ASN A 5 1.34 15.69 -1.89
C ASN A 5 0.95 15.41 -0.44
N THR A 6 1.86 14.82 0.36
CA THR A 6 1.52 14.30 1.70
C THR A 6 2.32 14.96 2.82
N HIS A 7 3.44 15.61 2.51
CA HIS A 7 4.38 16.10 3.51
C HIS A 7 3.76 17.13 4.47
N ALA A 8 3.14 18.19 3.94
CA ALA A 8 2.56 19.26 4.75
C ALA A 8 1.44 18.76 5.69
N ASP A 9 0.61 17.83 5.23
CA ASP A 9 -0.46 17.28 6.06
C ASP A 9 0.06 16.27 7.08
N THR A 10 1.11 15.52 6.73
CA THR A 10 1.80 14.63 7.67
C THR A 10 2.39 15.43 8.83
N GLU A 11 3.11 16.52 8.56
CA GLU A 11 3.70 17.36 9.61
C GLU A 11 2.68 17.97 10.57
N LYS A 12 1.50 18.36 10.08
CA LYS A 12 0.42 18.86 10.93
C LYS A 12 -0.03 17.80 11.94
N VAL A 13 -0.14 16.55 11.51
CA VAL A 13 -0.60 15.44 12.36
C VAL A 13 0.48 14.97 13.34
N LEU A 14 1.76 15.02 12.94
CA LEU A 14 2.88 14.56 13.78
C LEU A 14 3.02 15.32 15.11
N ARG A 15 2.51 16.56 15.19
CA ARG A 15 2.48 17.33 16.45
C ARG A 15 1.78 16.60 17.59
N LYS A 16 0.84 15.70 17.29
CA LYS A 16 0.12 14.91 18.29
C LYS A 16 1.03 13.90 19.03
N TYR A 17 2.17 13.56 18.46
CA TYR A 17 3.06 12.51 18.97
C TYR A 17 4.30 13.06 19.69
N GLN A 18 4.38 14.37 19.95
CA GLN A 18 5.54 15.00 20.60
C GLN A 18 5.85 14.46 22.00
N GLN A 19 4.83 13.97 22.71
CA GLN A 19 4.97 13.41 24.06
C GLN A 19 5.01 11.88 24.06
N VAL A 20 4.99 11.24 22.90
CA VAL A 20 5.09 9.79 22.78
C VAL A 20 6.57 9.42 22.72
N ASN A 21 6.96 8.35 23.42
CA ASN A 21 8.34 7.86 23.47
C ASN A 21 8.76 7.20 22.14
N VAL A 22 8.86 7.98 21.07
CA VAL A 22 9.29 7.54 19.74
C VAL A 22 9.87 8.73 18.97
N GLU A 23 11.05 8.54 18.37
CA GLU A 23 11.62 9.53 17.45
C GLU A 23 11.00 9.36 16.06
N ILE A 24 10.17 10.31 15.64
CA ILE A 24 9.57 10.30 14.30
C ILE A 24 10.32 11.29 13.41
N VAL A 25 10.95 10.77 12.37
CA VAL A 25 11.68 11.56 11.38
C VAL A 25 10.97 11.47 10.03
N THR A 26 10.92 12.59 9.31
CA THR A 26 10.37 12.65 7.96
C THR A 26 11.45 13.10 6.98
N PHE A 27 11.32 12.63 5.74
CA PHE A 27 12.07 13.13 4.61
C PHE A 27 11.21 13.03 3.36
N MET A 28 11.45 13.89 2.39
CA MET A 28 10.72 13.90 1.13
C MET A 28 11.42 13.07 0.05
N GLN A 29 10.64 12.28 -0.67
CA GLN A 29 11.08 11.69 -1.93
C GLN A 29 11.18 12.75 -3.04
N SER A 30 11.75 12.36 -4.19
CA SER A 30 11.93 13.21 -5.37
C SER A 30 10.59 13.65 -5.97
N MET A 31 10.66 14.67 -6.80
CA MET A 31 9.54 15.15 -7.60
C MET A 31 9.98 15.27 -9.05
N TYR A 32 9.41 14.44 -9.93
CA TYR A 32 9.77 14.39 -11.35
C TYR A 32 8.67 15.00 -12.23
N PRO A 33 9.04 15.62 -13.36
CA PRO A 33 8.07 16.18 -14.28
C PRO A 33 7.42 15.05 -15.09
N ARG A 34 6.10 15.10 -15.24
CA ARG A 34 5.35 14.22 -16.15
C ARG A 34 5.79 14.50 -17.58
N LEU A 35 5.82 13.45 -18.40
CA LEU A 35 6.12 13.58 -19.81
C LEU A 35 4.82 13.54 -20.61
N ASN A 36 4.70 14.36 -21.66
CA ASN A 36 3.64 14.17 -22.64
C ASN A 36 3.88 12.85 -23.40
N ARG A 37 2.83 12.08 -23.65
CA ARG A 37 2.96 10.75 -24.27
C ARG A 37 3.41 10.81 -25.72
N GLU A 38 2.94 11.80 -26.47
CA GLU A 38 3.19 11.92 -27.91
C GLU A 38 4.55 12.59 -28.19
N SER A 39 4.86 13.70 -27.51
CA SER A 39 6.11 14.43 -27.72
C SER A 39 7.29 13.89 -26.90
N LEU A 40 7.02 13.10 -25.85
CA LEU A 40 8.01 12.63 -24.86
C LEU A 40 8.75 13.75 -24.13
N LEU A 41 8.24 14.98 -24.19
CA LEU A 41 8.82 16.14 -23.52
C LEU A 41 8.18 16.38 -22.14
N PRO A 42 8.93 16.97 -21.18
CA PRO A 42 8.37 17.38 -19.89
C PRO A 42 7.21 18.36 -20.06
N LEU A 43 6.14 18.15 -19.29
CA LEU A 43 5.05 19.13 -19.18
C LEU A 43 5.48 20.38 -18.42
N ALA A 44 6.22 20.17 -17.34
CA ALA A 44 6.67 21.25 -16.47
C ALA A 44 7.67 22.15 -17.19
N LYS A 45 7.32 23.43 -17.32
CA LYS A 45 8.16 24.46 -17.95
C LYS A 45 9.11 25.16 -17.00
N ASN A 46 8.78 25.14 -15.70
CA ASN A 46 9.55 25.82 -14.65
C ASN A 46 9.96 24.80 -13.59
N ALA A 47 11.21 24.85 -13.14
CA ALA A 47 11.66 24.04 -12.02
C ALA A 47 10.94 24.43 -10.72
N PHE A 48 10.60 23.44 -9.91
CA PHE A 48 10.13 23.68 -8.55
C PHE A 48 11.31 23.99 -7.63
N VAL A 49 11.30 25.17 -7.02
CA VAL A 49 12.28 25.57 -5.99
C VAL A 49 11.53 25.65 -4.65
N PRO A 50 11.76 24.73 -3.70
CA PRO A 50 11.19 24.81 -2.36
C PRO A 50 11.63 26.12 -1.69
N ARG A 51 10.69 26.85 -1.06
CA ARG A 51 10.97 28.15 -0.42
C ARG A 51 12.05 28.11 0.67
N SER A 52 12.36 26.95 1.25
CA SER A 52 13.36 26.79 2.32
C SER A 52 14.80 27.08 1.90
N ASN A 53 15.11 27.13 0.60
CA ASN A 53 16.46 27.37 0.08
C ASN A 53 16.66 28.78 -0.48
N GLN A 54 15.70 29.70 -0.31
CA GLN A 54 15.86 31.09 -0.75
C GLN A 54 16.47 31.93 0.38
N SER A 55 17.80 32.04 0.39
CA SER A 55 18.54 32.97 1.25
C SER A 55 18.50 34.42 0.74
N ASN A 56 17.94 34.67 -0.45
CA ASN A 56 17.83 36.00 -1.04
C ASN A 56 16.36 36.34 -1.34
N PRO A 57 15.85 37.51 -0.90
CA PRO A 57 14.52 37.98 -1.27
C PRO A 57 14.56 38.42 -2.74
N VAL A 58 14.10 37.56 -3.64
CA VAL A 58 13.84 37.96 -5.03
C VAL A 58 12.44 38.59 -5.08
N GLU A 59 12.37 39.86 -5.51
CA GLU A 59 11.16 40.70 -5.62
C GLU A 59 10.09 40.18 -6.61
N SER A 60 10.34 39.09 -7.33
CA SER A 60 9.35 38.48 -8.22
C SER A 60 8.66 37.30 -7.53
N LYS A 61 7.32 37.32 -7.50
CA LYS A 61 6.52 36.17 -7.07
C LYS A 61 7.03 34.93 -7.83
N PRO A 62 7.44 33.85 -7.15
CA PRO A 62 7.93 32.65 -7.83
C PRO A 62 6.86 32.17 -8.82
N PRO A 63 7.26 31.70 -10.01
CA PRO A 63 6.32 31.23 -11.01
C PRO A 63 5.41 30.17 -10.39
N LYS A 64 4.10 30.28 -10.64
CA LYS A 64 3.12 29.34 -10.13
C LYS A 64 3.46 27.95 -10.68
N VAL A 65 3.92 27.05 -9.81
CA VAL A 65 4.18 25.67 -10.17
C VAL A 65 2.85 24.93 -10.18
N ASP A 66 2.47 24.39 -11.34
CA ASP A 66 1.31 23.53 -11.44
C ASP A 66 1.69 22.11 -10.97
N MET A 67 1.25 21.73 -9.77
CA MET A 67 1.56 20.43 -9.18
C MET A 67 0.97 19.26 -10.00
N SER A 68 0.00 19.51 -10.88
CA SER A 68 -0.53 18.51 -11.81
C SER A 68 0.47 18.12 -12.91
N GLU A 69 1.55 18.87 -13.10
CA GLU A 69 2.63 18.54 -14.03
C GLU A 69 3.70 17.63 -13.41
N TRP A 70 3.61 17.34 -12.11
CA TRP A 70 4.64 16.62 -11.36
C TRP A 70 4.12 15.31 -10.74
N TYR A 71 5.03 14.39 -10.41
CA TYR A 71 4.70 13.13 -9.73
C TYR A 71 5.88 12.62 -8.88
N PRO A 72 5.61 11.86 -7.81
CA PRO A 72 6.63 11.10 -7.12
C PRO A 72 7.03 9.86 -7.96
N PRO A 73 8.32 9.57 -8.15
CA PRO A 73 8.81 8.52 -9.07
C PRO A 73 8.73 7.09 -8.51
N GLY A 74 7.68 6.80 -7.75
CA GLY A 74 7.48 5.49 -7.12
C GLY A 74 8.39 5.26 -5.90
N HIS A 75 8.16 4.12 -5.24
CA HIS A 75 8.79 3.81 -3.96
C HIS A 75 10.27 3.39 -4.07
N GLY A 76 10.77 3.08 -5.27
CA GLY A 76 12.19 2.81 -5.52
C GLY A 76 13.11 4.02 -5.26
N ASP A 77 12.57 5.23 -5.30
CA ASP A 77 13.33 6.45 -5.00
C ASP A 77 13.73 6.58 -3.52
N PHE A 78 13.16 5.73 -2.65
CA PHE A 78 13.51 5.63 -1.23
C PHE A 78 15.02 5.60 -1.01
N TYR A 79 15.74 4.69 -1.69
CA TYR A 79 17.16 4.45 -1.45
C TYR A 79 18.00 5.72 -1.64
N ARG A 80 17.81 6.38 -2.79
CA ARG A 80 18.54 7.59 -3.14
C ARG A 80 18.21 8.72 -2.17
N ARG A 81 16.92 8.99 -1.96
CA ARG A 81 16.46 10.13 -1.15
C ARG A 81 16.74 9.98 0.33
N PHE A 82 16.75 8.75 0.85
CA PHE A 82 17.13 8.48 2.23
C PHE A 82 18.60 8.79 2.48
N VAL A 83 19.50 8.38 1.56
CA VAL A 83 20.93 8.74 1.64
C VAL A 83 21.16 10.23 1.42
N GLU A 84 20.57 10.83 0.39
CA GLU A 84 20.71 12.28 0.14
C GLU A 84 20.14 13.17 1.24
N SER A 85 19.22 12.64 2.07
CA SER A 85 18.69 13.39 3.22
C SER A 85 19.67 13.46 4.40
N GLY A 86 20.80 12.73 4.35
CA GLY A 86 21.76 12.62 5.47
C GLY A 86 21.30 11.70 6.60
N LEU A 87 20.11 11.09 6.48
CA LEU A 87 19.57 10.19 7.48
C LEU A 87 20.32 8.86 7.52
N ALA A 88 20.75 8.34 6.37
CA ALA A 88 21.55 7.12 6.33
C ALA A 88 22.84 7.28 7.13
N GLU A 89 23.59 8.37 6.90
CA GLU A 89 24.80 8.72 7.63
C GLU A 89 24.53 8.91 9.14
N LYS A 90 23.45 9.63 9.50
CA LYS A 90 23.03 9.81 10.90
C LYS A 90 22.81 8.47 11.60
N TYR A 91 22.06 7.55 10.99
CA TYR A 91 21.71 6.28 11.61
C TYR A 91 22.86 5.27 11.60
N LEU A 92 23.73 5.30 10.60
CA LEU A 92 24.99 4.55 10.62
C LEU A 92 25.88 5.02 11.78
N ALA A 93 26.05 6.33 11.97
CA ALA A 93 26.81 6.88 13.10
C ALA A 93 26.19 6.53 14.46
N ALA A 94 24.87 6.34 14.51
CA ALA A 94 24.15 5.86 15.70
C ALA A 94 24.18 4.33 15.88
N GLY A 95 24.95 3.59 15.07
CA GLY A 95 25.11 2.14 15.16
C GLY A 95 23.88 1.34 14.71
N LYS A 96 23.03 1.90 13.84
CA LYS A 96 21.89 1.16 13.26
C LYS A 96 22.38 0.34 12.07
N GLU A 97 21.88 -0.89 11.95
CA GLU A 97 22.33 -1.84 10.92
C GLU A 97 21.25 -2.22 9.90
N TRP A 98 19.98 -2.06 10.24
CA TRP A 98 18.86 -2.56 9.44
C TRP A 98 17.77 -1.51 9.27
N ILE A 99 17.18 -1.50 8.08
CA ILE A 99 15.94 -0.77 7.77
C ILE A 99 14.84 -1.80 7.51
N PHE A 100 13.71 -1.65 8.20
CA PHE A 100 12.46 -2.28 7.84
C PHE A 100 11.59 -1.30 7.06
N LEU A 101 11.31 -1.59 5.79
CA LEU A 101 10.50 -0.78 4.89
C LEU A 101 9.17 -1.49 4.61
N ALA A 102 8.07 -0.79 4.85
CA ALA A 102 6.72 -1.29 4.59
C ALA A 102 5.77 -0.16 4.20
N ASN A 103 4.62 -0.52 3.63
CA ASN A 103 3.55 0.44 3.34
C ASN A 103 2.77 0.78 4.62
N VAL A 104 2.46 2.06 4.83
CA VAL A 104 1.66 2.52 5.98
C VAL A 104 0.23 1.98 5.99
N ASP A 105 -0.27 1.58 4.81
CA ASP A 105 -1.58 0.97 4.67
C ASP A 105 -1.56 -0.56 4.84
N ASN A 106 -0.39 -1.18 5.05
CA ASN A 106 -0.29 -2.58 5.46
C ASN A 106 -0.27 -2.67 7.00
N LEU A 107 -1.42 -2.96 7.60
CA LEU A 107 -1.57 -3.06 9.05
C LEU A 107 -0.93 -4.32 9.65
N GLY A 108 -0.59 -5.30 8.80
CA GLY A 108 0.13 -6.51 9.19
C GLY A 108 1.66 -6.33 9.27
N ALA A 109 2.19 -5.24 8.72
CA ALA A 109 3.63 -4.98 8.66
C ALA A 109 4.20 -4.48 10.00
N THR A 110 4.20 -5.36 11.01
CA THR A 110 4.80 -5.09 12.31
C THR A 110 6.27 -5.50 12.35
N VAL A 111 7.04 -4.98 13.30
CA VAL A 111 8.41 -5.46 13.54
C VAL A 111 8.35 -6.89 14.09
N ASP A 112 8.95 -7.84 13.39
CA ASP A 112 9.02 -9.25 13.79
C ASP A 112 10.41 -9.60 14.32
N LEU A 113 10.49 -10.00 15.58
CA LEU A 113 11.76 -10.31 16.24
C LEU A 113 12.38 -11.62 15.75
N ASN A 114 11.58 -12.56 15.22
CA ASN A 114 12.12 -13.80 14.66
C ASN A 114 12.81 -13.53 13.32
N ILE A 115 12.22 -12.66 12.50
CA ILE A 115 12.85 -12.19 11.27
C ILE A 115 14.12 -11.43 11.62
N LEU A 116 14.06 -10.50 12.58
CA LEU A 116 15.25 -9.77 13.02
C LEU A 116 16.35 -10.71 13.53
N ASN A 117 15.99 -11.75 14.30
CA ASN A 117 16.94 -12.78 14.74
C ASN A 117 17.58 -13.52 13.56
N PHE A 118 16.81 -13.88 12.53
CA PHE A 118 17.34 -14.45 11.30
C PHE A 118 18.34 -13.50 10.61
N LEU A 119 18.05 -12.20 10.53
CA LEU A 119 18.92 -11.22 9.89
C LEU A 119 20.29 -11.09 10.58
N ILE A 120 20.35 -11.25 11.90
CA ILE A 120 21.60 -11.09 12.69
C ILE A 120 22.38 -12.40 12.85
N THR A 121 21.72 -13.56 12.78
CA THR A 121 22.35 -14.87 13.05
C THR A 121 22.70 -15.67 11.80
N SER A 122 22.13 -15.32 10.64
CA SER A 122 22.37 -16.06 9.40
C SER A 122 23.79 -15.88 8.86
N ASP A 123 24.35 -16.95 8.32
CA ASP A 123 25.64 -16.98 7.62
C ASP A 123 25.45 -17.70 6.26
N PRO A 124 25.67 -17.04 5.11
CA PRO A 124 26.11 -15.65 4.96
C PRO A 124 25.05 -14.64 5.44
N ARG A 125 25.52 -13.54 6.03
CA ARG A 125 24.69 -12.43 6.50
C ARG A 125 23.86 -11.87 5.33
N PRO A 126 22.53 -11.76 5.45
CA PRO A 126 21.70 -11.15 4.42
C PRO A 126 22.07 -9.68 4.20
N GLU A 127 21.94 -9.21 2.97
CA GLU A 127 22.01 -7.79 2.61
C GLU A 127 20.60 -7.24 2.32
N PHE A 128 19.72 -8.09 1.77
CA PHE A 128 18.35 -7.75 1.41
C PHE A 128 17.42 -8.93 1.62
N VAL A 129 16.32 -8.72 2.33
CA VAL A 129 15.29 -9.73 2.54
C VAL A 129 13.92 -9.18 2.17
N MET A 130 13.20 -9.93 1.33
CA MET A 130 11.83 -9.63 0.94
C MET A 130 10.89 -10.64 1.59
N GLU A 131 9.93 -10.16 2.38
CA GLU A 131 8.84 -11.01 2.83
C GLU A 131 7.90 -11.29 1.66
N VAL A 132 7.64 -12.56 1.42
CA VAL A 132 6.68 -13.05 0.43
C VAL A 132 5.59 -13.81 1.15
N THR A 133 4.40 -13.91 0.57
CA THR A 133 3.31 -14.74 1.11
C THR A 133 2.68 -15.53 -0.01
N ASP A 134 2.01 -16.62 0.33
CA ASP A 134 1.33 -17.47 -0.66
C ASP A 134 0.25 -16.68 -1.43
N LYS A 135 0.23 -16.86 -2.76
CA LYS A 135 -0.75 -16.23 -3.66
C LYS A 135 -2.13 -16.84 -3.46
N THR A 136 -3.13 -15.97 -3.35
CA THR A 136 -4.54 -16.37 -3.54
C THR A 136 -5.06 -15.90 -4.89
N ARG A 137 -6.30 -16.30 -5.23
CA ARG A 137 -6.94 -15.90 -6.52
C ARG A 137 -7.03 -14.38 -6.69
N ALA A 138 -7.03 -13.62 -5.59
CA ALA A 138 -7.01 -12.15 -5.62
C ALA A 138 -5.64 -11.55 -5.96
N ASP A 139 -4.56 -12.32 -5.79
CA ASP A 139 -3.17 -11.82 -5.84
C ASP A 139 -2.44 -12.22 -7.13
N VAL A 140 -3.14 -12.80 -8.12
CA VAL A 140 -2.55 -13.34 -9.36
C VAL A 140 -1.78 -12.31 -10.19
N LYS A 141 -2.09 -11.02 -10.03
CA LYS A 141 -1.42 -9.91 -10.71
C LYS A 141 -0.20 -9.36 -9.96
N GLY A 142 0.04 -9.81 -8.72
CA GLY A 142 1.15 -9.35 -7.91
C GLY A 142 2.49 -9.90 -8.39
N GLY A 143 3.54 -9.07 -8.29
CA GLY A 143 4.91 -9.45 -8.57
C GLY A 143 5.38 -10.63 -7.72
N THR A 144 6.21 -11.49 -8.31
CA THR A 144 6.75 -12.70 -7.67
C THR A 144 8.27 -12.67 -7.66
N LEU A 145 8.86 -13.38 -6.70
CA LEU A 145 10.30 -13.57 -6.67
C LEU A 145 10.70 -14.69 -7.61
N THR A 146 11.75 -14.46 -8.40
CA THR A 146 12.30 -15.41 -9.39
C THR A 146 13.82 -15.46 -9.28
N LYS A 147 14.44 -16.50 -9.83
CA LYS A 147 15.89 -16.56 -10.00
C LYS A 147 16.23 -16.31 -11.48
N TYR A 148 17.04 -15.31 -11.75
CA TYR A 148 17.44 -14.93 -13.10
C TYR A 148 18.93 -14.54 -13.10
N LEU A 149 19.72 -15.14 -14.01
CA LEU A 149 21.18 -14.93 -14.09
C LEU A 149 21.90 -15.10 -12.74
N GLY A 150 21.48 -16.08 -11.93
CA GLY A 150 22.11 -16.38 -10.63
C GLY A 150 21.59 -15.56 -9.45
N HIS A 151 20.89 -14.43 -9.69
CA HIS A 151 20.37 -13.55 -8.64
C HIS A 151 18.86 -13.70 -8.43
N LEU A 152 18.40 -13.38 -7.22
CA LEU A 152 16.98 -13.19 -6.96
C LEU A 152 16.51 -11.88 -7.59
N ARG A 153 15.36 -11.91 -8.26
CA ARG A 153 14.77 -10.76 -8.95
C ARG A 153 13.26 -10.74 -8.76
N LEU A 154 12.73 -9.55 -8.51
CA LEU A 154 11.30 -9.31 -8.53
C LEU A 154 10.81 -9.23 -9.98
N LEU A 155 9.98 -10.18 -10.38
CA LEU A 155 9.33 -10.21 -11.69
C LEU A 155 7.92 -9.65 -11.55
N GLU A 156 7.67 -8.53 -12.23
CA GLU A 156 6.36 -7.89 -12.31
C GLU A 156 5.67 -8.23 -13.63
N LEU A 157 4.34 -8.20 -13.65
CA LEU A 157 3.54 -8.51 -14.83
C LEU A 157 3.93 -7.67 -16.06
N ALA A 158 4.29 -6.39 -15.86
CA ALA A 158 4.71 -5.49 -16.92
C ALA A 158 6.01 -5.92 -17.64
N GLN A 159 6.79 -6.81 -17.04
CA GLN A 159 8.04 -7.34 -17.59
C GLN A 159 7.82 -8.67 -18.35
N VAL A 160 6.62 -9.25 -18.26
CA VAL A 160 6.29 -10.53 -18.86
C VAL A 160 5.79 -10.30 -20.29
N PRO A 161 6.34 -10.99 -21.30
CA PRO A 161 5.81 -10.95 -22.65
C PRO A 161 4.34 -11.36 -22.69
N LYS A 162 3.55 -10.77 -23.61
CA LYS A 162 2.09 -10.98 -23.68
C LYS A 162 1.71 -12.45 -23.78
N ASP A 163 2.51 -13.26 -24.49
CA ASP A 163 2.25 -14.67 -24.74
C ASP A 163 2.41 -15.55 -23.48
N HIS A 164 3.08 -15.05 -22.43
CA HIS A 164 3.33 -15.78 -21.18
C HIS A 164 2.60 -15.20 -19.97
N VAL A 165 1.65 -14.27 -20.18
CA VAL A 165 0.90 -13.63 -19.10
C VAL A 165 0.07 -14.66 -18.31
N ASP A 166 -0.54 -15.63 -18.98
CA ASP A 166 -1.37 -16.64 -18.33
C ASP A 166 -0.52 -17.61 -17.49
N GLU A 167 0.70 -17.92 -17.95
CA GLU A 167 1.68 -18.70 -17.18
C GLU A 167 2.14 -17.95 -15.92
N PHE A 168 2.35 -16.64 -16.02
CA PHE A 168 2.70 -15.80 -14.87
C PHE A 168 1.55 -15.69 -13.86
N ALA A 169 0.31 -15.58 -14.34
CA ALA A 169 -0.88 -15.53 -13.50
C ALA A 169 -1.21 -16.89 -12.84
N SER A 170 -0.60 -17.98 -13.32
CA SER A 170 -0.79 -19.32 -12.76
C SER A 170 -0.19 -19.45 -11.36
N VAL A 171 -1.07 -19.63 -10.37
CA VAL A 171 -0.69 -19.94 -8.98
C VAL A 171 0.03 -21.29 -8.83
N ARG A 172 -0.03 -22.16 -9.85
CA ARG A 172 0.71 -23.43 -9.86
C ARG A 172 2.19 -23.21 -10.14
N THR A 173 2.50 -22.26 -11.01
CA THR A 173 3.86 -21.90 -11.45
C THR A 173 4.50 -20.97 -10.42
N PHE A 174 3.82 -19.86 -10.12
CA PHE A 174 4.27 -18.88 -9.14
C PHE A 174 3.37 -18.94 -7.92
N ARG A 175 3.87 -19.52 -6.84
CA ARG A 175 3.08 -19.79 -5.62
C ARG A 175 3.08 -18.64 -4.61
N ILE A 176 4.04 -17.73 -4.73
CA ILE A 176 4.29 -16.64 -3.78
C ILE A 176 4.17 -15.28 -4.48
N PHE A 177 3.93 -14.23 -3.70
CA PHE A 177 4.03 -12.85 -4.18
C PHE A 177 4.66 -11.93 -3.13
N ASN A 178 5.19 -10.80 -3.62
CA ASN A 178 5.83 -9.78 -2.80
C ASN A 178 4.82 -9.04 -1.91
N THR A 179 5.07 -9.00 -0.60
CA THR A 179 4.25 -8.24 0.37
C THR A 179 4.62 -6.76 0.43
N ASN A 180 5.77 -6.38 -0.16
CA ASN A 180 6.43 -5.09 -0.03
C ASN A 180 6.87 -4.75 1.41
N ASN A 181 6.99 -5.76 2.28
CA ASN A 181 7.72 -5.69 3.54
C ASN A 181 9.18 -6.12 3.28
N LEU A 182 10.11 -5.18 3.41
CA LEU A 182 11.50 -5.34 3.00
C LEU A 182 12.43 -5.06 4.18
N TRP A 183 13.41 -5.91 4.40
CA TRP A 183 14.48 -5.73 5.38
C TRP A 183 15.80 -5.55 4.65
N ILE A 184 16.47 -4.44 4.90
CA ILE A 184 17.62 -4.02 4.09
C ILE A 184 18.75 -3.64 5.04
N SER A 185 19.94 -4.19 4.79
CA SER A 185 21.15 -3.82 5.50
C SER A 185 21.50 -2.36 5.19
N LEU A 186 21.53 -1.53 6.22
CA LEU A 186 21.78 -0.10 6.09
C LEU A 186 23.18 0.20 5.51
N PRO A 187 24.28 -0.46 5.97
CA PRO A 187 25.60 -0.29 5.36
C PRO A 187 25.63 -0.68 3.88
N ASP A 188 25.11 -1.84 3.52
CA ASP A 188 25.16 -2.34 2.14
C ASP A 188 24.30 -1.48 1.20
N MET A 189 23.13 -1.03 1.68
CA MET A 189 22.29 -0.09 0.95
C MET A 189 23.01 1.25 0.73
N TYR A 190 23.64 1.79 1.78
CA TYR A 190 24.37 3.04 1.70
C TYR A 190 25.49 2.98 0.65
N GLU A 191 26.31 1.93 0.70
CA GLU A 191 27.38 1.69 -0.27
C GLU A 191 26.84 1.46 -1.68
N ALA A 192 25.78 0.67 -1.84
CA ALA A 192 25.15 0.43 -3.14
C ALA A 192 24.62 1.72 -3.79
N VAL A 193 24.08 2.64 -2.99
CA VAL A 193 23.64 3.97 -3.46
C VAL A 193 24.83 4.85 -3.83
N LYS A 194 25.83 5.00 -2.96
CA LYS A 194 27.01 5.85 -3.22
C LYS A 194 27.80 5.37 -4.44
N ALA A 195 27.95 4.05 -4.59
CA ALA A 195 28.61 3.43 -5.73
C ALA A 195 27.73 3.37 -7.00
N LYS A 196 26.49 3.88 -6.96
CA LYS A 196 25.52 3.86 -8.07
C LYS A 196 25.30 2.45 -8.66
N LYS A 197 25.32 1.42 -7.80
CA LYS A 197 25.16 0.01 -8.19
C LYS A 197 23.70 -0.47 -8.21
N LEU A 198 22.79 0.29 -7.59
CA LEU A 198 21.37 -0.07 -7.58
C LEU A 198 20.78 -0.03 -9.00
N GLN A 199 20.27 -1.17 -9.44
CA GLN A 199 19.59 -1.36 -10.70
C GLN A 199 18.15 -1.78 -10.41
N MET A 200 17.20 -1.01 -10.93
CA MET A 200 15.77 -1.30 -10.83
C MET A 200 15.14 -1.10 -12.20
N GLU A 201 14.22 -1.99 -12.56
CA GLU A 201 13.44 -1.86 -13.79
C GLU A 201 12.61 -0.58 -13.77
N ILE A 202 12.54 0.08 -14.93
CA ILE A 202 11.71 1.26 -15.12
C ILE A 202 10.28 0.79 -15.34
N ILE A 203 9.37 1.32 -14.53
CA ILE A 203 7.93 1.14 -14.68
C ILE A 203 7.40 2.34 -15.47
N VAL A 204 6.95 2.08 -16.69
CA VAL A 204 6.27 3.10 -17.51
C VAL A 204 4.79 3.05 -17.18
N ASN A 205 4.26 4.14 -16.63
CA ASN A 205 2.88 4.25 -16.18
C ASN A 205 2.13 5.31 -17.01
N PRO A 206 1.45 4.89 -18.10
CA PRO A 206 0.65 5.81 -18.89
C PRO A 206 -0.61 6.21 -18.14
N LYS A 207 -0.92 7.51 -18.10
CA LYS A 207 -2.15 8.05 -17.53
C LYS A 207 -2.76 9.09 -18.46
N THR A 208 -4.04 9.35 -18.26
CA THR A 208 -4.75 10.47 -18.88
C THR A 208 -5.15 11.43 -17.76
N LEU A 209 -4.73 12.69 -17.87
CA LEU A 209 -5.12 13.72 -16.91
C LEU A 209 -6.60 14.10 -17.11
N ASP A 210 -7.18 14.78 -16.12
CA ASP A 210 -8.56 15.27 -16.20
C ASP A 210 -8.79 16.24 -17.37
N SER A 211 -7.72 16.88 -17.84
CA SER A 211 -7.71 17.71 -19.06
C SER A 211 -7.83 16.91 -20.36
N GLY A 212 -7.81 15.57 -20.30
CA GLY A 212 -7.75 14.68 -21.46
C GLY A 212 -6.34 14.45 -22.01
N LEU A 213 -5.31 15.09 -21.43
CA LEU A 213 -3.93 14.96 -21.88
C LEU A 213 -3.34 13.60 -21.51
N ASN A 214 -2.80 12.89 -22.48
CA ASN A 214 -2.06 11.64 -22.25
C ASN A 214 -0.63 11.92 -21.79
N ILE A 215 -0.24 11.27 -20.69
CA ILE A 215 1.05 11.48 -20.04
C ILE A 215 1.72 10.16 -19.71
N LEU A 216 3.03 10.22 -19.52
CA LEU A 216 3.87 9.13 -19.03
C LEU A 216 4.49 9.51 -17.69
N GLN A 217 4.51 8.55 -16.78
CA GLN A 217 5.24 8.57 -15.53
C GLN A 217 6.25 7.43 -15.54
N LEU A 218 7.49 7.72 -15.16
CA LEU A 218 8.58 6.76 -15.05
C LEU A 218 8.87 6.54 -13.57
N GLU A 219 8.58 5.35 -13.10
CA GLU A 219 8.68 4.99 -11.69
C GLU A 219 9.63 3.81 -11.50
N GLN A 220 10.05 3.59 -10.26
CA GLN A 220 10.76 2.37 -9.86
C GLN A 220 10.11 1.77 -8.62
N ALA A 221 10.19 0.45 -8.49
CA ALA A 221 9.72 -0.28 -7.32
C ALA A 221 10.89 -0.62 -6.38
N ALA A 222 10.76 -0.34 -5.09
CA ALA A 222 11.77 -0.64 -4.08
C ALA A 222 12.18 -2.13 -4.10
N GLY A 223 11.22 -3.04 -4.17
CA GLY A 223 11.49 -4.48 -4.23
C GLY A 223 12.33 -4.93 -5.44
N ALA A 224 12.37 -4.15 -6.53
CA ALA A 224 13.19 -4.46 -7.70
C ALA A 224 14.70 -4.33 -7.42
N ALA A 225 15.09 -3.59 -6.38
CA ALA A 225 16.48 -3.41 -6.00
C ALA A 225 17.13 -4.71 -5.48
N ILE A 226 16.34 -5.74 -5.13
CA ILE A 226 16.83 -7.01 -4.58
C ILE A 226 17.91 -7.67 -5.45
N LYS A 227 17.86 -7.49 -6.78
CA LYS A 227 18.84 -8.06 -7.70
C LYS A 227 20.23 -7.42 -7.63
N SER A 228 20.34 -6.25 -6.99
CA SER A 228 21.60 -5.50 -6.83
C SER A 228 22.37 -5.90 -5.57
N PHE A 229 21.83 -6.82 -4.78
CA PHE A 229 22.45 -7.33 -3.56
C PHE A 229 22.95 -8.75 -3.78
N ASN A 230 24.11 -9.08 -3.22
CA ASN A 230 24.74 -10.39 -3.42
C ASN A 230 24.04 -11.47 -2.60
N VAL A 231 23.76 -11.15 -1.32
CA VAL A 231 23.11 -12.06 -0.38
C VAL A 231 21.67 -11.61 -0.17
N ALA A 232 20.79 -12.04 -1.08
CA ALA A 232 19.37 -11.76 -1.01
C ALA A 232 18.55 -13.01 -0.62
N TYR A 233 17.50 -12.82 0.19
CA TYR A 233 16.57 -13.89 0.57
C TYR A 233 15.10 -13.49 0.34
N GLY A 234 14.27 -14.48 0.02
CA GLY A 234 12.82 -14.39 0.15
C GLY A 234 12.35 -15.18 1.36
N LEU A 235 11.62 -14.57 2.29
CA LEU A 235 11.05 -15.25 3.46
C LEU A 235 9.55 -15.41 3.27
N ASN A 236 9.06 -16.66 3.24
CA ASN A 236 7.63 -16.91 3.19
C ASN A 236 7.02 -16.69 4.59
N VAL A 237 6.22 -15.65 4.72
CA VAL A 237 5.57 -15.24 5.97
C VAL A 237 4.08 -15.56 5.94
N PRO A 238 3.45 -15.78 7.11
CA PRO A 238 1.99 -15.92 7.16
C PRO A 238 1.30 -14.63 6.68
N ARG A 239 0.11 -14.79 6.07
CA ARG A 239 -0.69 -13.67 5.56
C ARG A 239 -1.09 -12.64 6.63
N SER A 240 -1.00 -13.00 7.92
CA SER A 240 -1.17 -12.03 9.02
C SER A 240 -0.23 -10.82 8.93
N ARG A 241 0.92 -10.96 8.25
CA ARG A 241 1.87 -9.85 7.97
C ARG A 241 1.54 -9.03 6.71
N PHE A 242 0.52 -9.44 5.97
CA PHE A 242 0.04 -8.80 4.75
C PHE A 242 -1.46 -8.51 4.84
N LEU A 243 -1.77 -7.39 5.52
CA LEU A 243 -3.12 -6.87 5.71
C LEU A 243 -3.22 -5.44 5.14
N PRO A 244 -3.15 -5.27 3.81
CA PRO A 244 -3.26 -3.97 3.16
C PRO A 244 -4.71 -3.46 3.17
N VAL A 245 -4.91 -2.17 3.49
CA VAL A 245 -6.21 -1.49 3.40
C VAL A 245 -6.21 -0.57 2.19
N LYS A 246 -6.69 -1.06 1.04
CA LYS A 246 -6.70 -0.32 -0.23
C LYS A 246 -8.07 0.22 -0.59
N THR A 247 -9.12 -0.43 -0.11
CA THR A 247 -10.51 -0.11 -0.42
C THR A 247 -11.33 0.00 0.87
N THR A 248 -12.53 0.56 0.75
CA THR A 248 -13.49 0.57 1.86
C THR A 248 -14.03 -0.81 2.21
N SER A 249 -13.87 -1.81 1.32
CA SER A 249 -14.16 -3.21 1.66
C SER A 249 -13.13 -3.74 2.66
N ASP A 250 -11.85 -3.42 2.46
CA ASP A 250 -10.78 -3.76 3.40
C ASP A 250 -10.96 -2.99 4.72
N LEU A 251 -11.38 -1.72 4.64
CA LEU A 251 -11.66 -0.90 5.81
C LEU A 251 -12.79 -1.51 6.66
N LEU A 252 -13.86 -2.01 6.04
CA LEU A 252 -14.95 -2.67 6.75
C LEU A 252 -14.45 -3.90 7.52
N LEU A 253 -13.59 -4.71 6.90
CA LEU A 253 -12.99 -5.88 7.55
C LEU A 253 -12.24 -5.49 8.81
N VAL A 254 -11.30 -4.53 8.72
CA VAL A 254 -10.43 -4.15 9.85
C VAL A 254 -11.14 -3.35 10.94
N MET A 255 -12.26 -2.71 10.61
CA MET A 255 -13.11 -2.02 11.60
C MET A 255 -14.09 -2.96 12.32
N SER A 256 -14.33 -4.15 11.80
CA SER A 256 -15.29 -5.11 12.37
C SER A 256 -14.72 -5.87 13.57
N ASN A 257 -15.61 -6.55 14.29
CA ASN A 257 -15.24 -7.47 15.38
C ASN A 257 -14.48 -8.72 14.91
N LEU A 258 -14.21 -8.86 13.60
CA LEU A 258 -13.29 -9.84 13.05
C LEU A 258 -11.85 -9.60 13.53
N TYR A 259 -11.48 -8.36 13.82
CA TYR A 259 -10.16 -8.01 14.35
C TYR A 259 -10.27 -7.39 15.73
N VAL A 260 -9.28 -7.70 16.58
CA VAL A 260 -9.08 -7.07 17.88
C VAL A 260 -7.85 -6.17 17.78
N LEU A 261 -7.98 -4.93 18.28
CA LEU A 261 -6.89 -3.96 18.34
C LEU A 261 -6.23 -4.01 19.73
N GLU A 262 -4.97 -4.39 19.78
CA GLU A 262 -4.16 -4.45 21.00
C GLU A 262 -2.87 -3.67 20.80
N ALA A 263 -2.67 -2.60 21.59
CA ALA A 263 -1.46 -1.78 21.54
C ALA A 263 -1.08 -1.29 20.11
N GLY A 264 -2.08 -1.02 19.25
CA GLY A 264 -1.86 -0.61 17.87
C GLY A 264 -1.71 -1.75 16.85
N HIS A 265 -1.78 -3.00 17.29
CA HIS A 265 -1.71 -4.20 16.44
C HIS A 265 -3.10 -4.79 16.22
N LEU A 266 -3.43 -5.07 14.96
CA LEU A 266 -4.63 -5.82 14.62
C LEU A 266 -4.34 -7.32 14.60
N ARG A 267 -5.16 -8.09 15.29
CA ARG A 267 -5.10 -9.55 15.34
C ARG A 267 -6.46 -10.10 14.99
N LEU A 268 -6.50 -11.21 14.25
CA LEU A 268 -7.76 -11.91 14.01
C LEU A 268 -8.36 -12.30 15.37
N SER A 269 -9.65 -12.06 15.55
CA SER A 269 -10.34 -12.34 16.80
C SER A 269 -10.19 -13.83 17.16
N PRO A 270 -9.84 -14.19 18.41
CA PRO A 270 -9.77 -15.57 18.85
C PRO A 270 -11.15 -16.25 18.85
N LEU A 271 -12.23 -15.47 18.80
CA LEU A 271 -13.61 -15.97 18.68
C LEU A 271 -13.96 -16.39 17.24
N ARG A 272 -13.09 -16.10 16.26
CA ARG A 272 -13.30 -16.50 14.88
C ARG A 272 -13.01 -17.99 14.73
N SER A 273 -14.02 -18.77 14.37
CA SER A 273 -13.91 -20.23 14.24
C SER A 273 -12.96 -20.71 13.13
N PHE A 274 -12.76 -19.89 12.08
CA PHE A 274 -11.92 -20.24 10.93
C PHE A 274 -10.86 -19.17 10.64
N PRO A 275 -9.59 -19.54 10.37
CA PRO A 275 -8.51 -18.59 10.16
C PRO A 275 -8.63 -17.79 8.84
N SER A 276 -9.55 -18.18 7.95
CA SER A 276 -9.79 -17.48 6.69
C SER A 276 -10.53 -16.16 6.90
N VAL A 277 -10.00 -15.10 6.29
CA VAL A 277 -10.63 -13.78 6.22
C VAL A 277 -11.77 -13.82 5.19
N PRO A 278 -12.98 -13.30 5.50
CA PRO A 278 -14.10 -13.30 4.58
C PRO A 278 -13.88 -12.40 3.36
N LEU A 279 -14.52 -12.75 2.25
CA LEU A 279 -14.49 -11.95 1.04
C LEU A 279 -15.55 -10.84 1.12
N VAL A 280 -15.14 -9.58 1.17
CA VAL A 280 -16.04 -8.42 1.18
C VAL A 280 -15.90 -7.63 -0.12
N LYS A 281 -17.04 -7.35 -0.76
CA LYS A 281 -17.11 -6.50 -1.96
C LYS A 281 -18.21 -5.47 -1.81
N LEU A 282 -17.80 -4.23 -1.56
CA LEU A 282 -18.69 -3.08 -1.54
C LEU A 282 -18.71 -2.37 -2.90
N GLY A 283 -19.90 -2.02 -3.37
CA GLY A 283 -20.12 -1.38 -4.66
C GLY A 283 -19.64 0.07 -4.74
N SER A 284 -19.85 0.70 -5.89
CA SER A 284 -19.39 2.06 -6.20
C SER A 284 -19.83 3.13 -5.18
N HIS A 285 -21.03 2.98 -4.61
CA HIS A 285 -21.58 3.89 -3.59
C HIS A 285 -20.75 3.95 -2.31
N PHE A 286 -19.93 2.92 -2.02
CA PHE A 286 -19.07 2.85 -0.85
C PHE A 286 -17.63 3.28 -1.14
N ARG A 287 -17.28 3.67 -2.38
CA ARG A 287 -15.88 3.88 -2.78
C ARG A 287 -15.19 5.00 -1.99
N LYS A 288 -15.91 6.08 -1.67
CA LYS A 288 -15.37 7.20 -0.88
C LYS A 288 -15.59 6.92 0.60
N VAL A 289 -14.56 7.16 1.43
CA VAL A 289 -14.63 6.94 2.89
C VAL A 289 -15.80 7.68 3.53
N LYS A 290 -16.08 8.93 3.11
CA LYS A 290 -17.23 9.70 3.62
C LYS A 290 -18.57 8.99 3.38
N GLU A 291 -18.77 8.45 2.17
CA GLU A 291 -20.00 7.73 1.80
C GLU A 291 -20.09 6.39 2.52
N PHE A 292 -18.96 5.68 2.64
CA PHE A 292 -18.87 4.45 3.42
C PHE A 292 -19.31 4.67 4.87
N LEU A 293 -18.74 5.67 5.56
CA LEU A 293 -19.07 5.97 6.95
C LEU A 293 -20.53 6.43 7.11
N LEU A 294 -21.06 7.19 6.16
CA LEU A 294 -22.47 7.62 6.18
C LEU A 294 -23.44 6.43 6.07
N ARG A 295 -23.05 5.40 5.31
CA ARG A 295 -23.90 4.24 5.01
C ARG A 295 -23.92 3.17 6.08
N PHE A 296 -22.99 3.20 7.04
CA PHE A 296 -22.95 2.29 8.18
C PHE A 296 -23.20 3.06 9.48
N ALA A 297 -24.41 2.99 10.02
CA ALA A 297 -24.72 3.62 11.32
C ALA A 297 -23.89 3.01 12.47
N SER A 298 -23.54 1.73 12.36
CA SER A 298 -22.47 1.08 13.11
C SER A 298 -21.83 0.00 12.23
N ILE A 299 -20.61 -0.42 12.56
CA ILE A 299 -19.99 -1.56 11.89
C ILE A 299 -20.76 -2.84 12.29
N PRO A 300 -21.17 -3.69 11.33
CA PRO A 300 -21.89 -4.92 11.62
C PRO A 300 -21.00 -5.97 12.31
N ASP A 301 -21.64 -6.90 13.01
CA ASP A 301 -21.01 -8.16 13.42
C ASP A 301 -20.73 -9.01 12.16
N MET A 302 -19.46 -9.36 11.96
CA MET A 302 -18.97 -10.13 10.82
C MET A 302 -18.15 -11.34 11.28
N LEU A 303 -18.25 -11.73 12.55
CA LEU A 303 -17.41 -12.78 13.14
C LEU A 303 -17.64 -14.15 12.51
N GLU A 304 -18.84 -14.42 12.01
CA GLU A 304 -19.23 -15.67 11.32
C GLU A 304 -19.51 -15.44 9.83
N LEU A 305 -19.06 -14.33 9.26
CA LEU A 305 -19.20 -14.05 7.82
C LEU A 305 -18.21 -14.87 6.99
N ASP A 306 -18.62 -15.32 5.81
CA ASP A 306 -17.73 -15.91 4.79
C ASP A 306 -17.62 -15.02 3.55
N HIS A 307 -18.75 -14.47 3.10
CA HIS A 307 -18.81 -13.66 1.89
C HIS A 307 -19.86 -12.55 2.03
N LEU A 308 -19.48 -11.31 1.74
CA LEU A 308 -20.37 -10.17 1.64
C LEU A 308 -20.22 -9.51 0.27
N THR A 309 -21.33 -9.34 -0.45
CA THR A 309 -21.40 -8.48 -1.63
C THR A 309 -22.53 -7.49 -1.49
N VAL A 310 -22.23 -6.20 -1.62
CA VAL A 310 -23.22 -5.12 -1.54
C VAL A 310 -23.11 -4.28 -2.79
N THR A 311 -24.20 -4.19 -3.55
CA THR A 311 -24.26 -3.40 -4.78
C THR A 311 -25.48 -2.49 -4.80
N GLY A 312 -25.30 -1.27 -5.30
CA GLY A 312 -26.33 -0.23 -5.35
C GLY A 312 -26.40 0.65 -4.11
N ASP A 313 -27.51 1.36 -3.97
CA ASP A 313 -27.75 2.35 -2.93
C ASP A 313 -28.27 1.68 -1.65
N VAL A 314 -27.35 1.29 -0.76
CA VAL A 314 -27.66 0.54 0.47
C VAL A 314 -27.17 1.28 1.71
N TYR A 315 -27.98 1.28 2.76
CA TYR A 315 -27.68 1.80 4.09
C TYR A 315 -27.88 0.71 5.14
N PHE A 316 -27.03 0.71 6.16
CA PHE A 316 -26.99 -0.23 7.26
C PHE A 316 -27.34 0.48 8.58
N GLY A 317 -28.42 0.05 9.22
CA GLY A 317 -28.78 0.45 10.58
C GLY A 317 -27.78 -0.05 11.64
N LYS A 318 -28.09 0.21 12.92
CA LYS A 318 -27.22 -0.16 14.05
C LYS A 318 -27.34 -1.65 14.36
N ASN A 319 -26.29 -2.25 14.92
CA ASN A 319 -26.28 -3.61 15.47
C ASN A 319 -26.72 -4.70 14.46
N ILE A 320 -26.33 -4.56 13.19
CA ILE A 320 -26.58 -5.58 12.17
C ILE A 320 -25.61 -6.75 12.34
N THR A 321 -26.09 -7.97 12.11
CA THR A 321 -25.29 -9.21 12.14
C THR A 321 -25.31 -9.88 10.77
N LEU A 322 -24.12 -10.20 10.25
CA LEU A 322 -23.94 -10.84 8.94
C LEU A 322 -23.18 -12.17 9.11
N LYS A 323 -23.80 -13.28 8.67
CA LYS A 323 -23.26 -14.64 8.79
C LYS A 323 -23.29 -15.41 7.46
N GLY A 324 -22.29 -16.27 7.25
CA GLY A 324 -22.16 -17.08 6.04
C GLY A 324 -22.05 -16.23 4.78
N THR A 325 -22.88 -16.52 3.77
CA THR A 325 -22.91 -15.77 2.51
C THR A 325 -24.06 -14.77 2.47
N VAL A 326 -23.75 -13.48 2.44
CA VAL A 326 -24.75 -12.40 2.33
C VAL A 326 -24.52 -11.59 1.04
N ILE A 327 -25.57 -11.46 0.24
CA ILE A 327 -25.55 -10.67 -1.00
C ILE A 327 -26.70 -9.67 -0.96
N ILE A 328 -26.41 -8.37 -1.10
CA ILE A 328 -27.41 -7.30 -1.05
C ILE A 328 -27.33 -6.50 -2.34
N ILE A 329 -28.45 -6.44 -3.08
CA ILE A 329 -28.53 -5.83 -4.41
C ILE A 329 -29.68 -4.84 -4.45
N ALA A 330 -29.34 -3.55 -4.41
CA ALA A 330 -30.25 -2.48 -4.80
C ALA A 330 -30.06 -2.19 -6.30
N ASN A 331 -31.10 -2.44 -7.10
CA ASN A 331 -31.09 -2.14 -8.53
C ASN A 331 -31.03 -0.62 -8.78
N PHE A 332 -30.69 -0.22 -10.01
CA PHE A 332 -30.65 1.19 -10.38
C PHE A 332 -31.97 1.91 -10.03
N GLY A 333 -31.87 3.06 -9.35
CA GLY A 333 -33.01 3.83 -8.86
C GLY A 333 -33.71 3.28 -7.62
N SER A 334 -33.32 2.09 -7.14
CA SER A 334 -33.81 1.51 -5.88
C SER A 334 -32.87 1.86 -4.72
N LEU A 335 -33.43 1.90 -3.52
CA LEU A 335 -32.68 2.13 -2.28
C LEU A 335 -33.07 1.05 -1.26
N ILE A 336 -32.10 0.53 -0.51
CA ILE A 336 -32.35 -0.42 0.57
C ILE A 336 -31.81 0.17 1.88
N ASN A 337 -32.71 0.51 2.80
CA ASN A 337 -32.39 0.76 4.21
C ASN A 337 -32.52 -0.54 4.99
N MET A 338 -31.40 -1.10 5.44
CA MET A 338 -31.42 -2.24 6.35
C MET A 338 -31.81 -1.79 7.76
N PRO A 339 -32.90 -2.32 8.35
CA PRO A 339 -33.31 -1.97 9.71
C PRO A 339 -32.21 -2.25 10.74
N SER A 340 -32.19 -1.46 11.82
CA SER A 340 -31.32 -1.75 12.97
C SER A 340 -31.67 -3.11 13.59
N GLY A 341 -30.67 -3.86 14.04
CA GLY A 341 -30.83 -5.20 14.60
C GLY A 341 -31.06 -6.30 13.56
N SER A 342 -30.99 -5.99 12.26
CA SER A 342 -31.18 -7.00 11.21
C SER A 342 -30.14 -8.12 11.32
N PHE A 343 -30.62 -9.36 11.25
CA PHE A 343 -29.80 -10.56 11.21
C PHE A 343 -29.91 -11.20 9.81
N LEU A 344 -28.79 -11.31 9.11
CA LEU A 344 -28.71 -11.91 7.78
C LEU A 344 -27.73 -13.08 7.80
N GLU A 345 -28.25 -14.29 7.60
CA GLU A 345 -27.46 -15.51 7.50
C GLU A 345 -27.81 -16.27 6.22
N ASN A 346 -26.83 -16.44 5.33
CA ASN A 346 -27.01 -17.18 4.07
C ASN A 346 -28.18 -16.65 3.22
N LYS A 347 -28.28 -15.32 3.08
CA LYS A 347 -29.38 -14.63 2.38
C LYS A 347 -28.91 -13.79 1.20
N ILE A 348 -29.76 -13.75 0.19
CA ILE A 348 -29.74 -12.75 -0.87
C ILE A 348 -30.89 -11.78 -0.63
N VAL A 349 -30.59 -10.49 -0.49
CA VAL A 349 -31.56 -9.41 -0.30
C VAL A 349 -31.54 -8.54 -1.54
N SER A 350 -32.70 -8.35 -2.17
CA SER A 350 -32.84 -7.46 -3.32
C SER A 350 -34.18 -6.75 -3.30
N GLY A 351 -34.23 -5.51 -3.77
CA GLY A 351 -35.49 -4.76 -3.88
C GLY A 351 -35.30 -3.27 -3.63
N ASN A 352 -36.38 -2.64 -3.15
CA ASN A 352 -36.46 -1.23 -2.80
C ASN A 352 -37.21 -1.10 -1.47
N LEU A 353 -36.52 -0.67 -0.42
CA LEU A 353 -37.05 -0.52 0.93
C LEU A 353 -36.56 0.79 1.53
N ARG A 354 -37.48 1.71 1.78
CA ARG A 354 -37.20 2.98 2.48
C ARG A 354 -37.81 2.95 3.86
N ILE A 355 -36.95 3.08 4.87
CA ILE A 355 -37.35 3.27 6.27
C ILE A 355 -37.23 4.78 6.54
N LEU A 356 -38.30 5.39 7.02
CA LEU A 356 -38.39 6.80 7.41
C LEU A 356 -38.49 6.89 8.94
N ASP A 357 -37.88 7.92 9.53
CA ASP A 357 -38.07 8.22 10.95
C ASP A 357 -39.53 8.68 11.17
N HIS A 358 -40.17 8.14 12.22
CA HIS A 358 -41.55 8.48 12.60
C HIS A 358 -41.60 9.60 13.63
#